data_AF-A0A3C0IQ18-F1
#
_entry.id   AF-A0A3C0IQ18-F1
#
_cell.length_a   1.000
_cell.length_b   1.000
_cell.length_c   1.000
_cell.angle_alpha   90.00
_cell.angle_beta   90.00
_cell.angle_gamma   90.00
#
_symmetry.space_group_name_H-M   'P 1'
#
loop_
_entity.id
_entity.type
_entity.pdbx_description
1 polymer ?
#
loop_
_entity_poly.entity_id
_entity_poly.type
_entity_poly.pdbx_seq_one_letter_code
_entity_poly.pdbx_strand_id
1 'polypeptide(L)'
;MKAKVQELTQGITDPYQKIQRLYEFMQKNTRYISIQLGIGGWQPFAASYVAEKGYGDCKALTNYMYSLLKEAGIKSCYTTIRAGRYETHFTPEFPKPQFNHVILAVPLPA
;
A
#
# COMPACT_ATOMS: atom_id res chain seq x y z
N MET A 1 12.92 8.58 -2.27
CA MET A 1 11.59 8.51 -1.60
C MET A 1 11.48 9.55 -0.49
N LYS A 2 12.33 9.51 0.55
CA LYS A 2 12.33 10.47 1.67
C LYS A 2 12.22 11.95 1.28
N ALA A 3 13.09 12.44 0.39
CA ALA A 3 13.07 13.84 -0.05
C ALA A 3 11.72 14.22 -0.70
N LYS A 4 11.15 13.33 -1.53
CA LYS A 4 9.85 13.57 -2.18
C LYS A 4 8.71 13.60 -1.17
N VAL A 5 8.72 12.73 -0.17
CA VAL A 5 7.72 12.73 0.91
C VAL A 5 7.81 14.01 1.73
N GLN A 6 9.02 14.47 2.06
CA GLN A 6 9.24 15.74 2.76
C GLN A 6 8.72 16.92 1.95
N GLU A 7 9.04 16.99 0.65
CA GLU A 7 8.52 18.01 -0.28
C GLU A 7 6.98 18.03 -0.31
N LEU A 8 6.35 16.87 -0.45
CA LEU A 8 4.89 16.75 -0.57
C LEU A 8 4.14 17.09 0.74
N THR A 9 4.78 16.87 1.88
CA THR A 9 4.16 17.04 3.22
C THR A 9 4.64 18.29 3.96
N GLN A 10 5.52 19.09 3.35
CA GLN A 10 6.05 20.32 3.94
C GLN A 10 4.92 21.28 4.29
N GLY A 11 4.95 21.82 5.51
CA GLY A 11 3.95 22.77 6.00
C GLY A 11 2.59 22.15 6.37
N ILE A 12 2.36 20.87 6.12
CA ILE A 12 1.13 20.17 6.55
C ILE A 12 1.35 19.67 7.98
N THR A 13 0.45 20.02 8.90
CA THR A 13 0.49 19.54 10.29
C THR A 13 -0.50 18.42 10.54
N ASP A 14 -1.67 18.48 9.90
CA ASP A 14 -2.72 17.49 9.98
C ASP A 14 -2.29 16.13 9.35
N PRO A 15 -2.26 15.03 10.13
CA PRO A 15 -1.96 13.71 9.61
C PRO A 15 -2.87 13.27 8.47
N TYR A 16 -4.16 13.60 8.52
CA TYR A 16 -5.12 13.20 7.49
C TYR A 16 -4.77 13.86 6.14
N GLN A 17 -4.48 15.16 6.15
CA GLN A 17 -4.06 15.89 4.96
C GLN A 17 -2.73 15.36 4.38
N LYS A 18 -1.78 14.94 5.23
CA LYS A 18 -0.55 14.28 4.75
C LYS A 18 -0.86 12.97 4.04
N ILE A 19 -1.69 12.13 4.64
CA ILE A 19 -2.11 10.85 4.07
C ILE A 19 -2.78 11.07 2.72
N GLN A 20 -3.75 12.00 2.67
CA GLN A 20 -4.46 12.34 1.45
C GLN A 20 -3.50 12.82 0.36
N ARG A 21 -2.58 13.74 0.68
CA ARG A 21 -1.61 14.27 -0.29
C ARG A 21 -0.70 13.17 -0.86
N LEU A 22 -0.22 12.28 -0.01
CA LEU A 22 0.62 11.15 -0.43
C LEU A 22 -0.16 10.12 -1.24
N TYR A 23 -1.42 9.88 -0.89
CA TYR A 23 -2.32 8.99 -1.63
C TYR A 23 -2.61 9.52 -3.03
N GLU A 24 -2.95 10.81 -3.14
CA GLU A 24 -3.16 11.49 -4.43
C GLU A 24 -1.89 11.45 -5.28
N PHE A 25 -0.72 11.68 -4.68
CA PHE A 25 0.56 11.55 -5.37
C PHE A 25 0.77 10.13 -5.90
N MET A 26 0.57 9.11 -5.08
CA MET A 26 0.68 7.71 -5.50
C MET A 26 -0.26 7.42 -6.67
N GLN A 27 -1.54 7.80 -6.57
CA GLN A 27 -2.53 7.57 -7.63
C GLN A 27 -2.17 8.24 -8.94
N LYS A 28 -1.66 9.48 -8.90
CA LYS A 28 -1.27 10.23 -10.11
C LYS A 28 -0.02 9.68 -10.79
N ASN A 29 0.87 9.04 -10.03
CA ASN A 29 2.19 8.59 -10.52
C ASN A 29 2.28 7.08 -10.71
N THR A 30 1.19 6.34 -10.48
CA THR A 30 1.20 4.89 -10.63
C THR A 30 -0.01 4.37 -11.40
N ARG A 31 0.17 3.28 -12.14
CA ARG A 31 -0.89 2.55 -12.83
C ARG A 31 -1.11 1.20 -12.19
N TYR A 32 -2.37 0.81 -12.05
CA TYR A 32 -2.70 -0.54 -11.60
C TYR A 32 -2.46 -1.55 -12.73
N ILE A 33 -1.62 -2.56 -12.48
CA ILE A 33 -1.40 -3.68 -13.39
C ILE A 33 -1.46 -4.96 -12.55
N SER A 34 -2.32 -5.90 -12.94
CA SER A 34 -2.44 -7.19 -12.25
C SER A 34 -1.22 -8.07 -12.54
N ILE A 35 -0.50 -8.49 -11.50
CA ILE A 35 0.72 -9.29 -11.61
C ILE A 35 0.54 -10.55 -10.78
N GLN A 36 0.34 -11.67 -11.48
CA GLN A 36 0.03 -12.96 -10.87
C GLN A 36 1.02 -14.06 -11.28
N LEU A 37 2.02 -13.72 -12.11
CA LEU A 37 2.97 -14.70 -12.63
C LEU A 37 3.98 -15.09 -11.54
N GLY A 38 4.02 -16.38 -11.22
CA GLY A 38 4.99 -16.96 -10.28
C GLY A 38 4.95 -16.30 -8.90
N ILE A 39 6.14 -16.00 -8.37
CA ILE A 39 6.29 -15.40 -7.04
C ILE A 39 5.64 -14.01 -6.92
N GLY A 40 5.44 -13.30 -8.04
CA GLY A 40 4.77 -11.99 -8.07
C GLY A 40 3.30 -12.05 -7.67
N GLY A 41 2.66 -13.22 -7.75
CA GLY A 41 1.34 -13.45 -7.17
C GLY A 41 1.31 -13.27 -5.65
N TRP A 42 2.46 -13.41 -4.99
CA TRP A 42 2.61 -13.46 -3.53
C TRP A 42 3.43 -12.30 -2.98
N GLN A 43 4.58 -12.02 -3.58
CA GLN A 43 5.54 -11.04 -3.09
C GLN A 43 5.30 -9.68 -3.75
N PRO A 44 5.11 -8.59 -2.99
CA PRO A 44 5.02 -7.25 -3.56
C PRO A 44 6.38 -6.83 -4.14
N PHE A 45 6.35 -6.04 -5.20
CA PHE A 45 7.56 -5.35 -5.65
C PHE A 45 8.07 -4.39 -4.58
N ALA A 46 9.39 -4.16 -4.60
CA ALA A 46 10.01 -3.14 -3.77
C ALA A 46 9.39 -1.76 -4.05
N ALA A 47 9.21 -0.96 -3.00
CA ALA A 47 8.65 0.38 -3.15
C ALA A 47 9.50 1.29 -4.05
N SER A 48 10.82 1.09 -4.10
CA SER A 48 11.73 1.75 -5.06
C SER A 48 11.41 1.39 -6.50
N TYR A 49 11.09 0.12 -6.78
CA TYR A 49 10.70 -0.34 -8.11
C TYR A 49 9.40 0.33 -8.57
N VAL A 50 8.39 0.38 -7.69
CA VAL A 50 7.11 1.06 -8.01
C VAL A 50 7.33 2.56 -8.24
N ALA A 51 8.19 3.20 -7.43
CA ALA A 51 8.53 4.60 -7.61
C ALA A 51 9.24 4.90 -8.93
N GLU A 52 10.10 3.99 -9.40
CA GLU A 52 10.84 4.13 -10.66
C GLU A 52 9.97 3.80 -11.88
N LYS A 53 9.20 2.70 -11.81
CA LYS A 53 8.46 2.19 -12.97
C LYS A 53 7.03 2.73 -13.09
N GLY A 54 6.47 3.29 -12.01
CA GLY A 54 5.14 3.90 -12.03
C GLY A 54 4.01 2.90 -12.23
N TYR A 55 4.14 1.64 -11.79
CA TYR A 55 3.04 0.69 -11.83
C TYR A 55 3.16 -0.39 -10.74
N GLY A 56 2.03 -1.03 -10.43
CA GLY A 56 1.96 -2.16 -9.50
C GLY A 56 0.56 -2.73 -9.37
N ASP A 57 0.44 -3.90 -8.74
CA ASP A 57 -0.84 -4.49 -8.35
C ASP A 57 -1.25 -4.04 -6.92
N CYS A 58 -2.30 -4.64 -6.35
CA CYS A 58 -2.76 -4.30 -5.00
C CYS A 58 -1.66 -4.43 -3.94
N LYS A 59 -0.79 -5.44 -4.05
CA LYS A 59 0.31 -5.69 -3.11
C LYS A 59 1.40 -4.65 -3.26
N ALA A 60 1.82 -4.40 -4.50
CA ALA A 60 2.89 -3.46 -4.82
C ALA A 60 2.49 -2.01 -4.47
N LEU A 61 1.28 -1.57 -4.82
CA LEU A 61 0.79 -0.23 -4.49
C LEU A 61 0.58 -0.06 -2.97
N THR A 62 0.09 -1.09 -2.28
CA THR A 62 0.01 -1.07 -0.80
C THR A 62 1.40 -0.94 -0.19
N ASN A 63 2.38 -1.71 -0.64
CA ASN A 63 3.76 -1.64 -0.15
C ASN A 63 4.41 -0.28 -0.43
N TYR A 64 4.13 0.29 -1.60
CA TYR A 64 4.61 1.62 -1.96
C TYR A 64 4.01 2.70 -1.05
N MET A 65 2.69 2.70 -0.87
CA MET A 65 2.02 3.64 0.02
C MET A 65 2.47 3.49 1.48
N TYR A 66 2.65 2.25 1.96
CA TYR A 66 3.21 1.96 3.28
C TYR A 66 4.58 2.64 3.45
N SER A 67 5.43 2.55 2.43
CA SER A 67 6.76 3.17 2.46
C SER A 67 6.69 4.70 2.44
N LEU A 68 5.77 5.30 1.67
CA LEU A 68 5.54 6.75 1.68
C LEU A 68 5.07 7.24 3.06
N LEU A 69 4.10 6.55 3.68
CA LEU A 69 3.60 6.90 5.01
C LEU A 69 4.67 6.71 6.10
N LYS A 70 5.47 5.65 6.00
CA LYS A 70 6.58 5.40 6.92
C LYS A 70 7.60 6.55 6.91
N GLU A 71 7.97 7.06 5.74
CA GLU A 71 8.85 8.23 5.62
C GLU A 71 8.20 9.53 6.16
N ALA A 72 6.87 9.62 6.13
CA ALA A 72 6.11 10.72 6.72
C ALA A 72 5.88 10.57 8.24
N GLY A 73 6.39 9.50 8.86
CA GLY A 73 6.20 9.19 10.28
C GLY A 73 4.78 8.71 10.64
N ILE A 74 3.99 8.30 9.65
CA ILE A 74 2.60 7.85 9.84
C ILE A 74 2.57 6.32 9.90
N LYS A 75 2.04 5.80 11.02
CA LYS A 75 1.85 4.35 11.19
C LYS A 75 0.74 3.87 10.26
N SER A 76 0.98 2.73 9.62
CA SER A 76 0.00 2.04 8.80
C SER A 76 0.20 0.53 8.88
N CYS A 77 -0.85 -0.23 8.58
CA CYS A 77 -0.87 -1.68 8.68
C CYS A 77 -1.18 -2.25 7.30
N TYR A 78 -0.27 -3.08 6.79
CA TYR A 78 -0.50 -3.84 5.57
C TYR A 78 -1.57 -4.90 5.83
N THR A 79 -2.68 -4.84 5.11
CA THR A 79 -3.88 -5.61 5.45
C THR A 79 -4.32 -6.44 4.26
N THR A 80 -4.22 -7.76 4.40
CA THR A 80 -4.77 -8.71 3.43
C THR A 80 -6.26 -8.91 3.69
N ILE A 81 -7.08 -8.89 2.64
CA ILE A 81 -8.53 -9.09 2.77
C ILE A 81 -9.02 -10.18 1.81
N ARG A 82 -10.11 -10.84 2.22
CA ARG A 82 -10.93 -11.65 1.34
C ARG A 82 -12.34 -11.09 1.37
N ALA A 83 -12.84 -10.66 0.22
CA ALA A 83 -14.20 -10.14 0.08
C ALA A 83 -14.92 -10.80 -1.09
N GLY A 84 -16.26 -10.80 -1.07
CA GLY A 84 -17.11 -11.30 -2.16
C GLY A 84 -17.85 -12.59 -1.81
N ARG A 85 -18.50 -13.22 -2.81
CA ARG A 85 -19.43 -14.35 -2.64
C ARG A 85 -18.87 -15.60 -1.93
N TYR A 86 -17.54 -15.71 -1.82
CA TYR A 86 -16.85 -16.82 -1.17
C TYR A 86 -15.91 -16.32 -0.07
N GLU A 87 -16.35 -15.31 0.67
CA GLU A 87 -15.63 -14.88 1.85
C GLU A 87 -15.58 -16.01 2.89
N THR A 88 -14.39 -16.21 3.42
CA THR A 88 -14.11 -17.23 4.43
C THR A 88 -13.23 -16.60 5.49
N HIS A 89 -13.33 -17.11 6.71
CA HIS A 89 -12.41 -16.71 7.76
C HIS A 89 -11.00 -17.20 7.42
N PHE A 90 -10.01 -16.36 7.73
CA PHE A 90 -8.63 -16.77 7.66
C PHE A 90 -8.39 -17.84 8.73
N THR A 91 -7.72 -18.92 8.36
CA THR A 91 -7.19 -19.93 9.27
C THR A 91 -5.70 -19.62 9.49
N PRO A 92 -5.30 -18.91 10.56
CA PRO A 92 -3.93 -18.44 10.73
C PRO A 92 -2.92 -19.58 10.83
N GLU A 93 -3.37 -20.71 11.38
CA GLU A 93 -2.60 -21.93 11.59
C GLU A 93 -2.24 -22.66 10.28
N PHE A 94 -2.81 -22.28 9.14
CA PHE A 94 -2.61 -22.99 7.87
C PHE A 94 -2.07 -22.09 6.75
N PRO A 95 -0.87 -22.39 6.21
CA PRO A 95 -0.25 -21.57 5.17
C PRO A 95 -0.93 -21.83 3.82
N LYS A 96 -1.84 -20.94 3.40
CA LYS A 96 -2.48 -20.97 2.08
C LYS A 96 -2.79 -19.55 1.57
N PRO A 97 -3.09 -19.34 0.27
CA PRO A 97 -3.52 -18.05 -0.25
C PRO A 97 -4.94 -17.74 0.23
N GLN A 98 -5.06 -17.04 1.35
CA GLN A 98 -6.33 -16.75 1.99
C GLN A 98 -6.91 -15.38 1.65
N PHE A 99 -6.24 -14.59 0.83
CA PHE A 99 -6.71 -13.26 0.43
C PHE A 99 -7.00 -13.18 -1.07
N ASN A 100 -7.83 -12.22 -1.48
CA ASN A 100 -8.03 -11.85 -2.89
C ASN A 100 -7.71 -10.38 -3.16
N HIS A 101 -7.44 -9.59 -2.12
CA HIS A 101 -7.00 -8.21 -2.24
C HIS A 101 -6.14 -7.79 -1.05
N VAL A 102 -5.43 -6.67 -1.21
CA VAL A 102 -4.60 -6.07 -0.18
C VAL A 102 -4.88 -4.58 -0.15
N ILE A 103 -5.06 -4.06 1.06
CA ILE A 103 -5.24 -2.63 1.35
C ILE A 103 -4.25 -2.17 2.42
N LEU A 104 -4.18 -0.85 2.61
CA LEU A 104 -3.40 -0.25 3.68
C LEU A 104 -4.36 0.38 4.70
N ALA A 105 -4.34 -0.09 5.94
CA ALA A 105 -5.08 0.53 7.03
C ALA A 105 -4.23 1.59 7.72
N VAL A 106 -4.80 2.77 7.98
CA VAL A 106 -4.12 3.87 8.68
C VAL A 106 -4.90 4.21 9.94
N PRO A 107 -4.50 3.71 11.12
CA PRO A 107 -5.19 4.01 12.37
C PRO A 107 -4.89 5.44 12.80
N LEU A 108 -5.87 6.34 12.64
CA LEU A 108 -5.81 7.69 13.17
C LEU A 108 -6.50 7.74 14.54
N PRO A 109 -5.97 8.53 15.50
CA PRO A 109 -6.71 8.83 16.72
C PRO A 109 -8.04 9.51 16.38
N ALA A 110 -9.08 9.18 17.17
CA ALA A 110 -10.40 9.77 17.05
C ALA A 110 -10.42 11.24 17.47
#